data_AF-A0A3R9QW95-F1
#
_entry.id   AF-A0A3R9QW95-F1
#
_cell.length_a   1.000
_cell.length_b   1.000
_cell.length_c   1.000
_cell.angle_alpha   90.00
_cell.angle_beta   90.00
_cell.angle_gamma   90.00
#
_symmetry.space_group_name_H-M   'P 1'
#
loop_
_entity.id
_entity.type
_entity.pdbx_description
1 polymer ?
#
loop_
_entity_poly.entity_id
_entity_poly.type
_entity_poly.pdbx_seq_one_letter_code
_entity_poly.pdbx_strand_id
1 'polypeptide(L)'
;MSCRDKCRELGFEDAIEYGITRKYVETRRWGLWEVFREIIQNALDEMQETENEIPTAYPCRSLSEGVAIYDYGRGLGIRHLLIGTSEKKPWQRGKFGEGLKLALLAATHLGVPVIIHSGDKIIQPIFVTKVIEGVPIDLFCICHKSAASITGTRVFIGSLDLCVAFRDRIVQGIYQADPDCIKYEYLHDFSGKMGWYAVIDPICTRGPSIYVRDIYVTSFREAFRHTACFSYNLYDVEIDESRRIPAGGSVIDEIRDVWSFVAYQAADDRNAYELLKRF
;
A
#
# COMPACT_ATOMS: atom_id res chain seq x y z
N MET A 1 -16.15 -15.61 -26.01
CA MET A 1 -16.70 -15.76 -24.64
C MET A 1 -16.59 -14.40 -23.97
N SER A 2 -17.64 -13.92 -23.28
CA SER A 2 -17.57 -12.64 -22.54
C SER A 2 -16.95 -12.82 -21.15
N CYS A 3 -16.51 -11.73 -20.51
CA CYS A 3 -16.09 -11.77 -19.10
C CYS A 3 -17.18 -12.38 -18.21
N ARG A 4 -18.44 -12.00 -18.45
CA ARG A 4 -19.59 -12.45 -17.67
C ARG A 4 -19.81 -13.96 -17.77
N ASP A 5 -19.76 -14.51 -18.99
CA ASP A 5 -19.93 -15.94 -19.20
C ASP A 5 -18.82 -16.73 -18.49
N LYS A 6 -17.57 -16.28 -18.63
CA LYS A 6 -16.44 -16.94 -17.98
C LYS A 6 -16.53 -16.89 -16.46
N CYS A 7 -16.88 -15.74 -15.89
CA CYS A 7 -17.06 -15.62 -14.45
C CYS A 7 -18.17 -16.55 -13.92
N ARG A 8 -19.28 -16.71 -14.68
CA ARG A 8 -20.36 -17.64 -14.33
C ARG A 8 -19.93 -19.10 -14.38
N GLU A 9 -19.12 -19.51 -15.35
CA GLU A 9 -18.50 -20.84 -15.38
C GLU A 9 -17.65 -21.12 -14.14
N LEU A 10 -17.01 -20.09 -13.59
CA LEU A 10 -16.22 -20.15 -12.36
C LEU A 10 -17.07 -20.03 -11.08
N GLY A 11 -18.40 -20.00 -11.20
CA GLY A 11 -19.32 -19.90 -10.07
C GLY A 11 -19.46 -18.50 -9.48
N PHE A 12 -19.19 -17.46 -10.25
CA PHE A 12 -19.47 -16.07 -9.90
C PHE A 12 -20.79 -15.57 -10.51
N GLU A 13 -21.34 -14.49 -9.96
CA GLU A 13 -22.65 -13.96 -10.37
C GLU A 13 -22.54 -13.01 -11.56
N ASP A 14 -21.53 -12.13 -11.52
CA ASP A 14 -21.30 -11.13 -12.56
C ASP A 14 -19.81 -10.76 -12.71
N ALA A 15 -19.53 -9.89 -13.69
CA ALA A 15 -18.19 -9.44 -14.01
C ALA A 15 -18.13 -7.95 -14.37
N ILE A 16 -17.01 -7.30 -14.03
CA ILE A 16 -16.59 -6.03 -14.63
C ILE A 16 -15.59 -6.35 -15.74
N GLU A 17 -15.91 -5.98 -16.97
CA GLU A 17 -15.01 -6.06 -18.13
C GLU A 17 -14.23 -4.75 -18.28
N TYR A 18 -12.90 -4.82 -18.31
CA TYR A 18 -12.06 -3.66 -18.59
C TYR A 18 -11.61 -3.69 -20.05
N GLY A 19 -11.66 -2.54 -20.72
CA GLY A 19 -11.03 -2.33 -22.02
C GLY A 19 -9.48 -2.27 -21.96
N ILE A 20 -8.88 -2.98 -21.01
CA ILE A 20 -7.43 -3.01 -20.76
C ILE A 20 -6.91 -4.40 -21.12
N THR A 21 -5.85 -4.42 -21.92
CA THR A 21 -5.20 -5.66 -22.35
C THR A 21 -4.02 -6.00 -21.45
N ARG A 22 -3.61 -7.27 -21.47
CA ARG A 22 -2.40 -7.75 -20.78
C ARG A 22 -1.16 -6.86 -21.05
N LYS A 23 -1.01 -6.35 -22.28
CA LYS A 23 0.13 -5.51 -22.69
C LYS A 23 0.25 -4.19 -21.91
N TYR A 24 -0.85 -3.66 -21.38
CA TYR A 24 -0.83 -2.42 -20.61
C TYR A 24 -0.01 -2.54 -19.30
N VAL A 25 -0.02 -3.71 -18.67
CA VAL A 25 0.72 -3.89 -17.41
C VAL A 25 2.22 -4.12 -17.63
N GLU A 26 2.59 -4.65 -18.79
CA GLU A 26 3.99 -4.88 -19.18
C GLU A 26 4.78 -3.56 -19.27
N THR A 27 4.13 -2.48 -19.69
CA THR A 27 4.76 -1.15 -19.77
C THR A 27 4.99 -0.53 -18.38
N ARG A 28 4.14 -0.85 -17.40
CA ARG A 28 4.24 -0.36 -16.02
C ARG A 28 5.30 -1.12 -15.20
N ARG A 29 5.64 -2.36 -15.58
CA ARG A 29 6.66 -3.21 -14.91
C ARG A 29 6.44 -3.34 -13.40
N TRP A 30 5.18 -3.56 -13.00
CA TRP A 30 4.83 -3.83 -11.60
C TRP A 30 5.22 -5.25 -11.21
N GLY A 31 5.90 -5.39 -10.07
CA GLY A 31 6.19 -6.65 -9.43
C GLY A 31 5.29 -6.90 -8.23
N LEU A 32 5.67 -7.90 -7.43
CA LEU A 32 4.97 -8.26 -6.19
C LEU A 32 4.92 -7.10 -5.17
N TRP A 33 5.93 -6.23 -5.17
CA TRP A 33 5.95 -5.08 -4.27
C TRP A 33 4.81 -4.12 -4.57
N GLU A 34 4.59 -3.72 -5.83
CA GLU A 34 3.51 -2.78 -6.15
C GLU A 34 2.13 -3.38 -5.87
N VAL A 35 1.94 -4.67 -6.17
CA VAL A 35 0.71 -5.39 -5.83
C VAL A 35 0.46 -5.34 -4.32
N PHE A 36 1.46 -5.75 -3.53
CA PHE A 36 1.38 -5.75 -2.07
C PHE A 36 1.13 -4.34 -1.52
N ARG A 37 1.91 -3.36 -1.99
CA ARG A 37 1.87 -1.97 -1.57
C ARG A 37 0.49 -1.34 -1.78
N GLU A 38 -0.13 -1.51 -2.95
CA GLU A 38 -1.47 -0.94 -3.18
C GLU A 38 -2.55 -1.60 -2.32
N ILE A 39 -2.44 -2.91 -2.07
CA ILE A 39 -3.41 -3.62 -1.22
C ILE A 39 -3.26 -3.18 0.24
N ILE A 40 -2.04 -3.13 0.78
CA ILE A 40 -1.81 -2.74 2.18
C ILE A 40 -2.09 -1.26 2.43
N GLN A 41 -1.81 -0.37 1.47
CA GLN A 41 -2.20 1.04 1.55
C GLN A 41 -3.71 1.20 1.69
N ASN A 42 -4.50 0.44 0.93
CA ASN A 42 -5.96 0.52 1.05
C ASN A 42 -6.46 0.04 2.41
N ALA A 43 -5.85 -1.00 2.99
CA ALA A 43 -6.18 -1.45 4.33
C ALA A 43 -5.87 -0.36 5.39
N LEU A 44 -4.67 0.23 5.34
CA LEU A 44 -4.27 1.31 6.26
C LEU A 44 -5.14 2.56 6.10
N ASP A 45 -5.46 2.96 4.87
CA ASP A 45 -6.34 4.09 4.59
C ASP A 45 -7.75 3.86 5.16
N GLU A 46 -8.27 2.64 5.06
CA GLU A 46 -9.61 2.29 5.54
C GLU A 46 -9.65 2.20 7.08
N MET A 47 -8.60 1.65 7.71
CA MET A 47 -8.45 1.65 9.17
C MET A 47 -8.39 3.09 9.72
N GLN A 48 -7.60 3.98 9.09
CA GLN A 48 -7.49 5.37 9.50
C GLN A 48 -8.78 6.18 9.28
N GLU A 49 -9.53 5.86 8.23
CA GLU A 49 -10.84 6.46 7.98
C GLU A 49 -11.87 6.03 9.03
N THR A 50 -11.89 4.74 9.36
CA THR A 50 -12.90 4.14 10.25
C THR A 50 -12.66 4.49 11.71
N GLU A 51 -11.41 4.37 12.19
CA GLU A 51 -11.07 4.61 13.59
C GLU A 51 -10.78 6.08 13.89
N ASN A 52 -10.60 6.90 12.85
CA ASN A 52 -10.14 8.29 12.99
C ASN A 52 -8.77 8.44 13.70
N GLU A 53 -7.98 7.37 13.72
CA GLU A 53 -6.67 7.28 14.37
C GLU A 53 -5.61 6.73 13.40
N ILE A 54 -4.32 6.91 13.73
CA ILE A 54 -3.25 6.34 12.92
C ILE A 54 -3.23 4.81 13.12
N PRO A 55 -3.22 4.02 12.04
CA PRO A 55 -3.12 2.57 12.16
C PRO A 55 -1.71 2.21 12.63
N THR A 56 -1.59 1.65 13.83
CA THR A 56 -0.31 1.18 14.41
C THR A 56 -0.07 -0.31 14.18
N ALA A 57 -1.14 -1.07 13.94
CA ALA A 57 -1.05 -2.50 13.67
C ALA A 57 -0.62 -2.78 12.23
N TYR A 58 0.27 -3.76 12.04
CA TYR A 58 0.64 -4.26 10.71
C TYR A 58 -0.46 -5.20 10.17
N PRO A 59 -1.22 -4.79 9.13
CA PRO A 59 -2.43 -5.50 8.71
C PRO A 59 -2.12 -6.67 7.75
N CYS A 60 -1.13 -7.49 8.09
CA CYS A 60 -0.68 -8.60 7.24
C CYS A 60 -0.46 -9.86 8.08
N ARG A 61 -1.01 -10.98 7.62
CA ARG A 61 -0.86 -12.28 8.26
C ARG A 61 -0.35 -13.32 7.28
N SER A 62 0.71 -14.02 7.67
CA SER A 62 1.22 -15.19 6.97
C SER A 62 0.23 -16.35 7.04
N LEU A 63 0.03 -17.04 5.93
CA LEU A 63 -0.80 -18.25 5.80
C LEU A 63 0.05 -19.36 5.16
N SER A 64 -0.45 -20.60 5.19
CA SER A 64 0.27 -21.74 4.61
C SER A 64 0.47 -21.64 3.09
N GLU A 65 -0.47 -21.01 2.38
CA GLU A 65 -0.48 -20.92 0.91
C GLU A 65 -0.29 -19.48 0.40
N GLY A 66 0.07 -18.55 1.27
CA GLY A 66 0.18 -17.15 0.91
C GLY A 66 0.10 -16.21 2.08
N VAL A 67 -0.48 -15.03 1.84
CA VAL A 67 -0.69 -14.01 2.86
C VAL A 67 -2.10 -13.47 2.81
N ALA A 68 -2.59 -12.99 3.95
CA ALA A 68 -3.81 -12.20 4.04
C ALA A 68 -3.49 -10.78 4.52
N ILE A 69 -3.84 -9.79 3.71
CA ILE A 69 -3.89 -8.39 4.12
C ILE A 69 -5.33 -8.08 4.53
N TYR A 70 -5.54 -7.39 5.65
CA TYR A 70 -6.88 -7.19 6.18
C TYR A 70 -7.12 -5.82 6.80
N ASP A 71 -8.36 -5.35 6.74
CA ASP A 71 -8.85 -4.22 7.52
C ASP A 71 -10.13 -4.62 8.27
N TYR A 72 -10.62 -3.73 9.12
CA TYR A 72 -11.86 -3.88 9.88
C TYR A 72 -12.84 -2.73 9.60
N GLY A 73 -12.73 -2.11 8.43
CA GLY A 73 -13.57 -0.99 8.04
C GLY A 73 -14.86 -1.39 7.34
N ARG A 74 -15.30 -0.53 6.43
CA ARG A 74 -16.62 -0.57 5.80
C ARG A 74 -16.74 -1.60 4.66
N GLY A 75 -15.61 -2.12 4.18
CA GLY A 75 -15.54 -3.01 3.03
C GLY A 75 -15.60 -2.28 1.68
N LEU A 76 -15.45 -3.07 0.61
CA LEU A 76 -15.25 -2.65 -0.76
C LEU A 76 -16.54 -2.86 -1.56
N GLY A 77 -17.15 -1.75 -1.99
CA GLY A 77 -18.24 -1.79 -2.95
C GLY A 77 -17.75 -2.10 -4.36
N ILE A 78 -18.56 -2.78 -5.17
CA ILE A 78 -18.27 -3.06 -6.60
C ILE A 78 -18.03 -1.76 -7.38
N ARG A 79 -18.73 -0.67 -7.06
CA ARG A 79 -18.52 0.66 -7.65
C ARG A 79 -17.09 1.19 -7.46
N HIS A 80 -16.40 0.79 -6.38
CA HIS A 80 -15.01 1.18 -6.12
C HIS A 80 -14.03 0.45 -7.03
N LEU A 81 -14.48 -0.57 -7.76
CA LEU A 81 -13.69 -1.23 -8.80
C LEU A 81 -13.84 -0.55 -10.15
N LEU A 82 -14.82 0.34 -10.36
CA LEU A 82 -14.91 1.07 -11.62
C LEU A 82 -13.75 2.09 -11.77
N ILE A 83 -13.41 2.42 -13.02
CA ILE A 83 -12.47 3.49 -13.34
C ILE A 83 -13.19 4.84 -13.20
N GLY A 84 -12.49 5.85 -12.68
CA GLY A 84 -13.02 7.22 -12.55
C GLY A 84 -13.88 7.49 -11.31
N THR A 85 -14.10 6.52 -10.42
CA THR A 85 -14.97 6.66 -9.23
C THR A 85 -14.20 6.96 -7.93
N SER A 86 -13.08 7.69 -8.00
CA SER A 86 -12.21 7.94 -6.84
C SER A 86 -12.66 9.13 -6.00
N GLU A 87 -12.82 8.92 -4.70
CA GLU A 87 -13.12 9.95 -3.69
C GLU A 87 -11.97 10.09 -2.67
N LYS A 88 -10.73 9.90 -3.12
CA LYS A 88 -9.56 9.90 -2.23
C LYS A 88 -9.34 11.28 -1.60
N LYS A 89 -9.18 11.32 -0.27
CA LYS A 89 -8.92 12.52 0.53
C LYS A 89 -7.41 12.85 0.52
N PRO A 90 -7.02 14.12 0.75
CA PRO A 90 -5.61 14.54 0.66
C PRO A 90 -4.61 13.78 1.55
N TRP A 91 -5.05 13.32 2.73
CA TRP A 91 -4.23 12.60 3.71
C TRP A 91 -4.12 11.10 3.43
N GLN A 92 -4.94 10.54 2.54
CA GLN A 92 -4.88 9.10 2.21
C GLN A 92 -3.60 8.76 1.46
N ARG A 93 -3.07 7.56 1.68
CA ARG A 93 -1.86 7.05 1.03
C ARG A 93 -2.08 6.87 -0.47
N GLY A 94 -3.27 6.38 -0.85
CA GLY A 94 -3.68 6.27 -2.26
C GLY A 94 -4.16 7.60 -2.83
N LYS A 95 -3.57 8.07 -3.94
CA LYS A 95 -3.89 9.38 -4.56
C LYS A 95 -4.81 9.32 -5.79
N PHE A 96 -4.64 8.31 -6.64
CA PHE A 96 -5.21 8.32 -8.00
C PHE A 96 -6.45 7.42 -8.20
N GLY A 97 -6.83 6.61 -7.20
CA GLY A 97 -8.02 5.75 -7.27
C GLY A 97 -7.96 4.54 -8.21
N GLU A 98 -6.86 4.39 -8.96
CA GLU A 98 -6.64 3.27 -9.89
C GLU A 98 -5.76 2.15 -9.30
N GLY A 99 -5.05 2.44 -8.22
CA GLY A 99 -4.00 1.57 -7.66
C GLY A 99 -4.45 0.12 -7.42
N LEU A 100 -5.63 -0.08 -6.82
CA LEU A 100 -6.17 -1.43 -6.59
C LEU A 100 -6.40 -2.19 -7.91
N LYS A 101 -6.95 -1.54 -8.93
CA LYS A 101 -7.24 -2.18 -10.21
C LYS A 101 -5.95 -2.58 -10.92
N LEU A 102 -4.96 -1.70 -10.89
CA LEU A 102 -3.64 -1.97 -11.44
C LEU A 102 -2.92 -3.09 -10.68
N ALA A 103 -3.06 -3.15 -9.35
CA ALA A 103 -2.52 -4.24 -8.55
C ALA A 103 -3.18 -5.58 -8.89
N LEU A 104 -4.50 -5.62 -9.05
CA LEU A 104 -5.19 -6.83 -9.48
C LEU A 104 -4.78 -7.26 -10.89
N LEU A 105 -4.68 -6.32 -11.84
CA LEU A 105 -4.19 -6.58 -13.19
C LEU A 105 -2.76 -7.14 -13.18
N ALA A 106 -1.86 -6.52 -12.40
CA ALA A 106 -0.48 -6.96 -12.27
C ALA A 106 -0.38 -8.35 -11.62
N ALA A 107 -1.14 -8.61 -10.56
CA ALA A 107 -1.16 -9.92 -9.91
C ALA A 107 -1.62 -11.02 -10.89
N THR A 108 -2.71 -10.78 -11.63
CA THR A 108 -3.20 -11.74 -12.64
C THR A 108 -2.18 -11.93 -13.76
N HIS A 109 -1.46 -10.88 -14.18
CA HIS A 109 -0.40 -11.01 -15.19
C HIS A 109 0.80 -11.82 -14.70
N LEU A 110 1.20 -11.62 -13.44
CA LEU A 110 2.28 -12.38 -12.78
C LEU A 110 1.88 -13.83 -12.46
N GLY A 111 0.63 -14.22 -12.70
CA GLY A 111 0.11 -15.54 -12.34
C GLY A 111 -0.06 -15.74 -10.83
N VAL A 112 -0.18 -14.64 -10.08
CA VAL A 112 -0.34 -14.65 -8.61
C VAL A 112 -1.83 -14.63 -8.29
N PRO A 113 -2.39 -15.69 -7.70
CA PRO A 113 -3.80 -15.72 -7.32
C PRO A 113 -4.11 -14.63 -6.29
N VAL A 114 -5.16 -13.86 -6.54
CA VAL A 114 -5.69 -12.88 -5.57
C VAL A 114 -7.18 -13.14 -5.38
N ILE A 115 -7.61 -13.22 -4.13
CA ILE A 115 -9.02 -13.36 -3.76
C ILE A 115 -9.32 -12.28 -2.72
N ILE A 116 -10.32 -11.44 -2.97
CA ILE A 116 -10.79 -10.44 -2.02
C ILE A 116 -12.12 -10.92 -1.46
N HIS A 117 -12.19 -11.06 -0.13
CA HIS A 117 -13.44 -11.17 0.60
C HIS A 117 -13.68 -9.84 1.29
N SER A 118 -14.75 -9.13 0.95
CA SER A 118 -15.01 -7.79 1.50
C SER A 118 -16.49 -7.62 1.76
N GLY A 119 -16.85 -7.30 3.00
CA GLY A 119 -18.23 -7.32 3.44
C GLY A 119 -18.89 -8.65 3.11
N ASP A 120 -19.94 -8.60 2.29
CA ASP A 120 -20.78 -9.69 1.81
C ASP A 120 -20.38 -10.20 0.41
N LYS A 121 -19.16 -9.94 -0.07
CA LYS A 121 -18.77 -10.24 -1.46
C LYS A 121 -17.41 -10.93 -1.55
N ILE A 122 -17.30 -11.84 -2.52
CA ILE A 122 -16.02 -12.38 -2.99
C ILE A 122 -15.74 -11.83 -4.38
N ILE A 123 -14.51 -11.38 -4.60
CA ILE A 123 -14.05 -10.73 -5.82
C ILE A 123 -12.75 -11.40 -6.26
N GLN A 124 -12.64 -11.70 -7.56
CA GLN A 124 -11.48 -12.37 -8.13
C GLN A 124 -11.14 -11.82 -9.53
N PRO A 125 -9.91 -11.36 -9.77
CA PRO A 125 -9.48 -10.92 -11.09
C PRO A 125 -9.05 -12.10 -11.99
N ILE A 126 -9.38 -12.03 -13.27
CA ILE A 126 -9.02 -13.03 -14.29
C ILE A 126 -8.69 -12.36 -15.63
N PHE A 127 -8.03 -13.11 -16.53
CA PHE A 127 -8.00 -12.80 -17.96
C PHE A 127 -8.98 -13.68 -18.72
N VAL A 128 -9.68 -13.09 -19.69
CA VAL A 128 -10.54 -13.82 -20.63
C VAL A 128 -10.10 -13.50 -22.04
N THR A 129 -9.79 -14.54 -22.81
CA THR A 129 -9.43 -14.42 -24.22
C THR A 129 -10.69 -14.22 -25.06
N LYS A 130 -10.75 -13.11 -25.80
CA LYS A 130 -11.82 -12.76 -26.73
C LYS A 130 -11.24 -12.55 -28.12
N VAL A 131 -11.94 -13.01 -29.15
CA VAL A 131 -11.55 -12.74 -30.54
C VAL A 131 -12.20 -11.44 -30.98
N ILE A 132 -11.38 -10.44 -31.29
CA ILE A 132 -11.80 -9.13 -31.81
C ILE A 132 -11.15 -8.98 -33.17
N GLU A 133 -11.96 -8.81 -34.23
CA GLU A 133 -11.47 -8.67 -35.61
C GLU A 133 -10.55 -9.84 -36.05
N GLY A 134 -10.85 -11.06 -35.60
CA GLY A 134 -10.05 -12.25 -35.88
C GLY A 134 -8.78 -12.38 -35.03
N VAL A 135 -8.47 -11.42 -34.17
CA VAL A 135 -7.30 -11.42 -33.29
C VAL A 135 -7.70 -11.86 -31.87
N PRO A 136 -7.04 -12.87 -31.28
CA PRO A 136 -7.25 -13.23 -29.88
C PRO A 136 -6.62 -12.16 -28.97
N ILE A 137 -7.42 -11.60 -28.07
CA ILE A 137 -7.01 -10.56 -27.11
C ILE A 137 -7.42 -11.01 -25.70
N ASP A 138 -6.46 -10.98 -24.77
CA ASP A 138 -6.72 -11.17 -23.34
C ASP A 138 -7.26 -9.88 -22.72
N LEU A 139 -8.52 -9.92 -22.32
CA LEU A 139 -9.18 -8.85 -21.60
C LEU A 139 -9.14 -9.09 -20.09
N PHE A 140 -8.85 -8.05 -19.34
CA PHE A 140 -8.90 -8.09 -17.89
C PHE A 140 -10.35 -8.02 -17.39
N CYS A 141 -10.72 -8.95 -16.54
CA CYS A 141 -12.05 -9.02 -15.94
C CYS A 141 -11.93 -9.12 -14.42
N ILE A 142 -12.89 -8.56 -13.70
CA ILE A 142 -13.06 -8.81 -12.27
C ILE A 142 -14.39 -9.50 -12.04
N CYS A 143 -14.36 -10.76 -11.62
CA CYS A 143 -15.53 -11.53 -11.24
C CYS A 143 -15.95 -11.17 -9.81
N HIS A 144 -17.26 -11.17 -9.54
CA HIS A 144 -17.76 -11.03 -8.17
C HIS A 144 -19.02 -11.86 -7.91
N LYS A 145 -19.23 -12.21 -6.64
CA LYS A 145 -20.41 -12.91 -6.14
C LYS A 145 -20.70 -12.55 -4.69
N SER A 146 -21.91 -12.81 -4.26
CA SER A 146 -22.31 -12.71 -2.87
C SER A 146 -21.64 -13.81 -2.03
N ALA A 147 -21.37 -13.51 -0.75
CA ALA A 147 -20.71 -14.41 0.19
C ALA A 147 -21.19 -14.13 1.62
N ALA A 148 -20.81 -15.01 2.56
CA ALA A 148 -21.03 -14.77 3.98
C ALA A 148 -20.37 -13.45 4.39
N SER A 149 -21.09 -12.62 5.15
CA SER A 149 -20.60 -11.29 5.52
C SER A 149 -19.43 -11.36 6.49
N ILE A 150 -18.43 -10.49 6.29
CA ILE A 150 -17.35 -10.21 7.23
C ILE A 150 -17.29 -8.70 7.52
N THR A 151 -16.69 -8.34 8.65
CA THR A 151 -16.28 -6.95 8.89
C THR A 151 -15.02 -6.63 8.08
N GLY A 152 -15.02 -5.49 7.39
CA GLY A 152 -13.88 -5.01 6.60
C GLY A 152 -13.61 -5.79 5.32
N THR A 153 -12.34 -5.78 4.93
CA THR A 153 -11.82 -6.50 3.76
C THR A 153 -10.69 -7.45 4.17
N ARG A 154 -10.61 -8.60 3.50
CA ARG A 154 -9.49 -9.53 3.54
C ARG A 154 -9.06 -9.85 2.12
N VAL A 155 -7.81 -9.59 1.81
CA VAL A 155 -7.21 -9.87 0.50
C VAL A 155 -6.19 -10.98 0.67
N PHE A 156 -6.51 -12.15 0.12
CA PHE A 156 -5.59 -13.26 0.00
C PHE A 156 -4.71 -13.10 -1.24
N ILE A 157 -3.41 -13.31 -1.08
CA ILE A 157 -2.43 -13.32 -2.17
C ILE A 157 -1.67 -14.65 -2.11
N GLY A 158 -1.85 -15.51 -3.12
CA GLY A 158 -1.20 -16.81 -3.26
C GLY A 158 0.24 -16.66 -3.75
N SER A 159 1.18 -16.45 -2.84
CA SER A 159 2.59 -16.19 -3.13
C SER A 159 3.47 -16.70 -1.99
N LEU A 160 4.81 -16.57 -2.12
CA LEU A 160 5.70 -16.57 -0.95
C LEU A 160 5.23 -15.56 0.11
N ASP A 161 5.68 -15.74 1.35
CA ASP A 161 5.28 -14.89 2.49
C ASP A 161 5.72 -13.43 2.31
N LEU A 162 4.84 -12.63 1.69
CA LEU A 162 5.05 -11.20 1.44
C LEU A 162 4.98 -10.37 2.73
N CYS A 163 4.28 -10.85 3.77
CA CYS A 163 4.21 -10.16 5.05
C CYS A 163 5.59 -10.13 5.73
N VAL A 164 6.37 -11.19 5.56
CA VAL A 164 7.77 -11.20 6.04
C VAL A 164 8.67 -10.50 5.03
N ALA A 165 8.56 -10.81 3.73
CA ALA A 165 9.48 -10.31 2.71
C ALA A 165 9.46 -8.78 2.53
N PHE A 166 8.33 -8.14 2.84
CA PHE A 166 8.16 -6.68 2.78
C PHE A 166 7.83 -6.04 4.12
N ARG A 167 8.06 -6.74 5.24
CA ARG A 167 7.79 -6.21 6.58
C ARG A 167 8.51 -4.88 6.83
N ASP A 168 9.78 -4.84 6.43
CA ASP A 168 10.66 -3.68 6.52
C ASP A 168 10.31 -2.56 5.55
N ARG A 169 9.29 -2.73 4.70
CA ARG A 169 8.81 -1.69 3.78
C ARG A 169 7.56 -0.96 4.28
N ILE A 170 7.08 -1.32 5.46
CA ILE A 170 5.86 -0.79 6.08
C ILE A 170 6.21 -0.43 7.52
N VAL A 171 5.99 0.80 7.94
CA VAL A 171 6.45 1.27 9.26
C VAL A 171 5.77 0.50 10.40
N GLN A 172 4.49 0.17 10.27
CA GLN A 172 3.79 -0.72 11.22
C GLN A 172 4.45 -2.10 11.30
N GLY A 173 4.98 -2.62 10.18
CA GLY A 173 5.70 -3.88 10.13
C GLY A 173 7.06 -3.83 10.84
N ILE A 174 7.79 -2.71 10.69
CA ILE A 174 9.03 -2.45 11.41
C ILE A 174 8.76 -2.39 12.91
N TYR A 175 7.80 -1.55 13.32
CA TYR A 175 7.44 -1.38 14.72
C TYR A 175 6.96 -2.69 15.38
N GLN A 176 6.15 -3.48 14.67
CA GLN A 176 5.71 -4.78 15.17
C GLN A 176 6.87 -5.79 15.31
N ALA A 177 7.87 -5.73 14.43
CA ALA A 177 9.02 -6.62 14.50
C ALA A 177 9.92 -6.28 15.69
N ASP A 178 10.20 -4.99 15.87
CA ASP A 178 11.03 -4.48 16.95
C ASP A 178 10.72 -2.97 17.17
N PRO A 179 10.01 -2.62 18.26
CA PRO A 179 9.70 -1.23 18.58
C PRO A 179 10.93 -0.35 18.78
N ASP A 180 12.08 -0.92 19.20
CA ASP A 180 13.31 -0.16 19.42
C ASP A 180 13.91 0.37 18.11
N CYS A 181 13.41 -0.10 16.95
CA CYS A 181 13.74 0.44 15.65
C CYS A 181 13.25 1.89 15.46
N ILE A 182 12.20 2.31 16.15
CA ILE A 182 11.71 3.69 16.13
C ILE A 182 12.47 4.48 17.19
N LYS A 183 13.43 5.30 16.76
CA LYS A 183 14.30 6.07 17.67
C LYS A 183 13.63 7.33 18.19
N TYR A 184 12.74 7.88 17.40
CA TYR A 184 11.91 9.01 17.77
C TYR A 184 10.66 9.01 16.91
N GLU A 185 9.52 9.41 17.48
CA GLU A 185 8.28 9.57 16.75
C GLU A 185 7.44 10.67 17.35
N TYR A 186 6.62 11.28 16.51
CA TYR A 186 5.60 12.22 16.94
C TYR A 186 4.44 12.23 15.95
N LEU A 187 3.31 12.72 16.43
CA LEU A 187 2.13 12.90 15.62
C LEU A 187 1.94 14.38 15.28
N HIS A 188 1.59 14.68 14.04
CA HIS A 188 1.31 16.05 13.59
C HIS A 188 0.00 16.10 12.83
N ASP A 189 -0.83 17.13 13.06
CA ASP A 189 -2.07 17.28 12.29
C ASP A 189 -1.75 17.66 10.85
N PHE A 190 -2.34 16.92 9.92
CA PHE A 190 -2.26 17.18 8.50
C PHE A 190 -3.66 17.16 7.89
N SER A 191 -4.19 18.34 7.57
CA SER A 191 -5.53 18.49 6.99
C SER A 191 -6.64 17.82 7.84
N GLY A 192 -6.56 17.94 9.17
CA GLY A 192 -7.56 17.39 10.10
C GLY A 192 -7.43 15.89 10.36
N LYS A 193 -6.27 15.29 10.03
CA LYS A 193 -5.92 13.91 10.37
C LYS A 193 -4.49 13.87 10.90
N MET A 194 -4.26 13.06 11.93
CA MET A 194 -2.91 12.87 12.45
C MET A 194 -2.04 12.10 11.44
N GLY A 195 -0.86 12.62 11.17
CA GLY A 195 0.22 11.97 10.45
C GLY A 195 1.30 11.47 11.41
N TRP A 196 1.88 10.31 11.09
CA TRP A 196 2.95 9.69 11.86
C TRP A 196 4.31 10.07 11.28
N TYR A 197 5.11 10.78 12.07
CA TYR A 197 6.51 11.07 11.74
C TYR A 197 7.41 10.19 12.59
N ALA A 198 8.46 9.64 12.00
CA ALA A 198 9.38 8.77 12.71
C ALA A 198 10.82 8.87 12.20
N VAL A 199 11.78 8.84 13.13
CA VAL A 199 13.20 8.56 12.88
C VAL A 199 13.44 7.09 13.17
N ILE A 200 13.92 6.36 12.17
CA ILE A 200 14.01 4.90 12.18
C ILE A 200 15.48 4.48 12.09
N ASP A 201 15.87 3.49 12.90
CA ASP A 201 17.21 2.88 12.81
C ASP A 201 17.43 2.29 11.42
N PRO A 202 18.51 2.68 10.70
CA PRO A 202 18.77 2.12 9.39
C PRO A 202 19.04 0.62 9.43
N ILE A 203 19.42 0.02 10.58
CA ILE A 203 19.61 -1.44 10.70
C ILE A 203 18.32 -2.23 10.57
N CYS A 204 17.20 -1.64 10.97
CA CYS A 204 15.87 -2.23 10.87
C CYS A 204 15.26 -2.07 9.48
N THR A 205 15.97 -1.36 8.62
CA THR A 205 15.65 -1.13 7.23
C THR A 205 16.79 -1.69 6.39
N ARG A 206 16.68 -1.74 5.05
CA ARG A 206 17.81 -2.15 4.19
C ARG A 206 18.82 -1.01 4.00
N GLY A 207 19.19 -0.36 5.10
CA GLY A 207 19.92 0.90 5.14
C GLY A 207 19.01 2.14 5.04
N PRO A 208 19.61 3.35 5.10
CA PRO A 208 18.89 4.61 5.17
C PRO A 208 17.85 4.77 4.06
N SER A 209 16.59 4.88 4.46
CA SER A 209 15.41 4.79 3.61
C SER A 209 14.38 5.87 3.90
N ILE A 210 13.57 6.17 2.90
CA ILE A 210 12.51 7.18 2.95
C ILE A 210 11.17 6.46 2.85
N TYR A 211 10.37 6.63 3.88
CA TYR A 211 8.99 6.20 3.96
C TYR A 211 8.11 7.43 3.90
N VAL A 212 7.00 7.33 3.19
CA VAL A 212 6.00 8.38 3.08
C VAL A 212 4.67 7.79 3.48
N ARG A 213 4.05 8.35 4.53
CA ARG A 213 2.78 7.87 5.10
C ARG A 213 2.82 6.37 5.39
N ASP A 214 3.89 5.95 6.05
CA ASP A 214 4.17 4.60 6.54
C ASP A 214 4.66 3.60 5.49
N ILE A 215 4.82 4.03 4.24
CA ILE A 215 5.15 3.15 3.11
C ILE A 215 6.50 3.51 2.54
N TYR A 216 7.36 2.50 2.36
CA TYR A 216 8.66 2.67 1.70
C TYR A 216 8.50 3.24 0.29
N VAL A 217 9.27 4.28 -0.02
CA VAL A 217 9.35 4.90 -1.34
C VAL A 217 10.67 4.56 -2.01
N THR A 218 11.80 4.87 -1.36
CA THR A 218 13.15 4.70 -1.93
C THR A 218 14.23 4.75 -0.84
N SER A 219 15.47 4.43 -1.20
CA SER A 219 16.64 4.66 -0.33
C SER A 219 17.24 6.07 -0.53
N PHE A 220 17.93 6.61 0.47
CA PHE A 220 18.67 7.88 0.31
C PHE A 220 19.72 7.79 -0.79
N ARG A 221 20.35 6.62 -0.93
CA ARG A 221 21.37 6.38 -1.94
C ARG A 221 20.82 6.51 -3.36
N GLU A 222 19.61 6.01 -3.59
CA GLU A 222 18.93 6.11 -4.89
C GLU A 222 18.41 7.53 -5.15
N ALA A 223 17.78 8.16 -4.15
CA ALA A 223 17.17 9.49 -4.31
C ALA A 223 18.20 10.63 -4.41
N PHE A 224 19.24 10.61 -3.58
CA PHE A 224 20.17 11.73 -3.40
C PHE A 224 21.62 11.41 -3.72
N ARG A 225 21.96 10.15 -4.03
CA ARG A 225 23.36 9.69 -4.19
C ARG A 225 24.23 9.92 -2.94
N HIS A 226 23.59 10.09 -1.80
CA HIS A 226 24.21 10.25 -0.48
C HIS A 226 23.61 9.24 0.50
N THR A 227 24.28 9.04 1.63
CA THR A 227 23.77 8.24 2.74
C THR A 227 23.31 9.17 3.86
N ALA A 228 22.18 8.85 4.49
CA ALA A 228 21.75 9.49 5.73
C ALA A 228 22.15 8.63 6.94
N CYS A 229 22.13 9.23 8.15
CA CYS A 229 22.36 8.48 9.38
C CYS A 229 21.14 7.64 9.79
N PHE A 230 19.95 8.02 9.34
CA PHE A 230 18.69 7.38 9.71
C PHE A 230 17.79 7.14 8.50
N SER A 231 16.81 6.27 8.71
CA SER A 231 15.62 6.18 7.88
C SER A 231 14.53 7.10 8.43
N TYR A 232 13.61 7.57 7.59
CA TYR A 232 12.58 8.53 8.01
C TYR A 232 11.20 8.12 7.49
N ASN A 233 10.20 8.15 8.38
CA ASN A 233 8.78 8.22 7.98
C ASN A 233 8.35 9.68 7.97
N LEU A 234 7.98 10.16 6.79
CA LEU A 234 7.57 11.53 6.50
C LEU A 234 6.12 11.52 6.01
N TYR A 235 5.43 12.67 6.02
CA TYR A 235 3.99 12.68 5.74
C TYR A 235 3.59 13.57 4.56
N ASP A 236 4.20 14.76 4.43
CA ASP A 236 3.89 15.73 3.37
C ASP A 236 4.98 15.78 2.28
N VAL A 237 5.42 14.61 1.86
CA VAL A 237 6.39 14.47 0.75
C VAL A 237 5.65 14.38 -0.58
N GLU A 238 5.95 15.30 -1.48
CA GLU A 238 5.54 15.19 -2.89
C GLU A 238 6.18 13.95 -3.55
N ILE A 239 5.35 13.08 -4.11
CA ILE A 239 5.76 11.85 -4.81
C ILE A 239 5.18 11.80 -6.23
N ASP A 240 5.94 11.21 -7.14
CA ASP A 240 5.52 10.97 -8.52
C ASP A 240 4.36 9.95 -8.62
N GLU A 241 3.77 9.80 -9.81
CA GLU A 241 2.64 8.88 -10.03
C GLU A 241 3.03 7.41 -9.73
N SER A 242 4.27 7.01 -10.01
CA SER A 242 4.75 5.65 -9.70
C SER A 242 4.95 5.43 -8.19
N ARG A 243 4.99 6.52 -7.42
CA ARG A 243 5.26 6.57 -5.97
C ARG A 243 6.59 5.89 -5.63
N ARG A 244 7.59 6.09 -6.48
CA ARG A 244 8.97 5.59 -6.30
C ARG A 244 9.96 6.74 -6.19
N ILE A 245 9.62 7.91 -6.73
CA ILE A 245 10.50 9.06 -6.82
C ILE A 245 9.88 10.20 -6.01
N PRO A 246 10.42 10.51 -4.82
CA PRO A 246 10.03 11.69 -4.08
C PRO A 246 10.69 12.95 -4.67
N ALA A 247 10.03 14.10 -4.55
CA ALA A 247 10.67 15.38 -4.84
C ALA A 247 11.74 15.67 -3.79
N GLY A 248 12.98 15.89 -4.23
CA GLY A 248 14.10 16.05 -3.30
C GLY A 248 13.94 17.21 -2.31
N GLY A 249 13.33 18.33 -2.77
CA GLY A 249 13.08 19.49 -1.93
C GLY A 249 12.13 19.19 -0.76
N SER A 250 10.98 18.56 -1.02
CA SER A 250 9.99 18.24 0.01
C SER A 250 10.54 17.28 1.06
N VAL A 251 11.34 16.29 0.66
CA VAL A 251 12.02 15.39 1.62
C VAL A 251 12.98 16.15 2.53
N ILE A 252 13.79 17.06 1.99
CA ILE A 252 14.75 17.84 2.79
C ILE A 252 14.02 18.77 3.77
N ASP A 253 12.95 19.41 3.32
CA ASP A 253 12.11 20.28 4.16
C ASP A 253 11.48 19.49 5.31
N GLU A 254 10.85 18.35 5.02
CA GLU A 254 10.24 17.48 6.04
C GLU A 254 11.28 16.95 7.05
N ILE A 255 12.48 16.58 6.60
CA ILE A 255 13.57 16.14 7.51
C ILE A 255 14.05 17.29 8.38
N ARG A 256 14.19 18.50 7.83
CA ARG A 256 14.53 19.69 8.62
C ARG A 256 13.49 19.92 9.71
N ASP A 257 12.23 19.76 9.39
CA ASP A 257 11.13 19.99 10.32
C ASP A 257 11.11 18.92 11.43
N VAL A 258 11.37 17.65 11.09
CA VAL A 258 11.61 16.57 12.07
C VAL A 258 12.74 16.95 13.03
N TRP A 259 13.91 17.35 12.53
CA TRP A 259 15.04 17.67 13.41
C TRP A 259 14.84 18.96 14.21
N SER A 260 14.13 19.94 13.67
CA SER A 260 13.75 21.14 14.40
C SER A 260 12.81 20.80 15.56
N PHE A 261 11.88 19.87 15.34
CA PHE A 261 10.99 19.36 16.39
C PHE A 261 11.77 18.55 17.44
N VAL A 262 12.66 17.64 17.03
CA VAL A 262 13.54 16.90 17.95
C VAL A 262 14.36 17.85 18.81
N ALA A 263 14.99 18.87 18.21
CA ALA A 263 15.77 19.87 18.93
C ALA A 263 14.93 20.66 19.95
N TYR A 264 13.72 21.03 19.55
CA TYR A 264 12.78 21.73 20.43
C TYR A 264 12.34 20.87 21.62
N GLN A 265 12.05 19.58 21.39
CA GLN A 265 11.57 18.67 22.44
C GLN A 265 12.67 18.15 23.36
N ALA A 266 13.95 18.26 23.00
CA ALA A 266 15.04 17.65 23.75
C ALA A 266 15.21 18.14 25.20
N ALA A 267 14.62 19.28 25.57
CA ALA A 267 14.59 19.71 26.96
C ALA A 267 13.65 18.85 27.83
N ASP A 268 12.56 18.33 27.23
CA ASP A 268 11.44 17.71 27.93
C ASP A 268 11.24 16.23 27.55
N ASP A 269 11.83 15.78 26.44
CA ASP A 269 11.73 14.42 25.91
C ASP A 269 13.10 13.73 25.91
N ARG A 270 13.22 12.67 26.72
CA ARG A 270 14.44 11.87 26.84
C ARG A 270 14.87 11.24 25.53
N ASN A 271 13.93 10.74 24.72
CA ASN A 271 14.26 10.09 23.45
C ASN A 271 14.82 11.12 22.44
N ALA A 272 14.24 12.31 22.40
CA ALA A 272 14.77 13.42 21.59
C ALA A 272 16.20 13.80 22.04
N TYR A 273 16.40 13.94 23.35
CA TYR A 273 17.72 14.25 23.93
C TYR A 273 18.78 13.18 23.61
N GLU A 274 18.45 11.90 23.79
CA GLU A 274 19.37 10.79 23.48
C GLU A 274 19.65 10.67 21.98
N LEU A 275 18.69 11.03 21.12
CA LEU A 275 18.90 11.06 19.67
C LEU A 275 19.92 12.14 19.28
N LEU A 276 19.84 13.34 19.86
CA LEU A 276 20.76 14.45 19.55
C LEU A 276 22.20 14.19 20.03
N LYS A 277 22.39 13.46 21.13
CA LYS A 277 23.74 13.07 21.61
C LYS A 277 24.55 12.24 20.63
N ARG A 278 23.92 11.66 19.60
CA ARG A 278 24.59 10.86 18.58
C ARG A 278 25.35 11.72 17.55
N PHE A 279 25.25 13.05 17.65
CA PHE A 279 25.93 14.05 16.83
C PHE A 279 26.79 14.98 17.69
#